data_AF-A0A0U1R170-F1
#
_entry.id   AF-A0A0U1R170-F1
#
_cell.length_a   1.000
_cell.length_b   1.000
_cell.length_c   1.000
_cell.angle_alpha   90.00
_cell.angle_beta   90.00
_cell.angle_gamma   90.00
#
_symmetry.space_group_name_H-M   'P 1'
#
loop_
_entity.id
_entity.type
_entity.pdbx_description
1 polymer ?
#
loop_
_entity_poly.entity_id
_entity_poly.type
_entity_poly.pdbx_seq_one_letter_code
_entity_poly.pdbx_strand_id
1 'polypeptide(L)'
;MVSNASALGRNGVHDWLLLRASAIVITLYVFYILGFVVIVPDITYEIWRGFFASHITKVFTLLTLLSILAHAWIGLWQVLTDYIKPLAIRLVLQLVVVITLLVYLLYGTIVVWGA
;
A
#
# COMPACT_ATOMS: atom_id res chain seq x y z
N MET A 1 1.33 27.92 -4.36
CA MET A 1 0.78 26.76 -5.09
C MET A 1 -0.55 26.38 -4.45
N VAL A 2 -1.59 26.12 -5.24
CA VAL A 2 -2.94 25.80 -4.72
C VAL A 2 -2.97 24.32 -4.31
N SER A 3 -3.45 24.01 -3.10
CA SER A 3 -3.64 22.63 -2.62
C SER A 3 -5.02 22.10 -3.03
N ASN A 4 -5.08 20.84 -3.47
CA ASN A 4 -6.36 20.17 -3.79
C ASN A 4 -6.91 19.46 -2.55
N ALA A 5 -8.12 19.82 -2.13
CA ALA A 5 -8.71 19.29 -0.89
C ALA A 5 -9.01 17.79 -0.90
N SER A 6 -9.09 17.16 -2.08
CA SER A 6 -9.32 15.70 -2.21
C SER A 6 -8.05 14.87 -2.39
N ALA A 7 -6.88 15.51 -2.51
CA ALA A 7 -5.60 14.83 -2.62
C ALA A 7 -5.03 14.51 -1.23
N LEU A 8 -4.24 13.44 -1.13
CA LEU A 8 -3.52 13.12 0.10
C LEU A 8 -2.39 14.14 0.38
N GLY A 9 -1.67 14.58 -0.66
CA GLY A 9 -0.56 15.51 -0.49
C GLY A 9 -0.90 16.98 -0.61
N ARG A 10 0.09 17.79 -0.21
CA ARG A 10 -0.05 19.25 -0.07
C ARG A 10 0.24 20.00 -1.37
N ASN A 11 1.16 19.47 -2.17
CA ASN A 11 1.58 20.00 -3.47
C ASN A 11 2.24 18.89 -4.32
N GLY A 12 2.51 19.18 -5.60
CA GLY A 12 3.08 18.19 -6.52
C GLY A 12 4.46 17.64 -6.13
N VAL A 13 5.32 18.45 -5.49
CA VAL A 13 6.64 17.97 -5.03
C VAL A 13 6.50 16.99 -3.87
N HIS A 14 5.56 17.26 -2.96
CA HIS A 14 5.24 16.37 -1.84
C HIS A 14 4.69 15.03 -2.34
N ASP A 15 3.72 15.06 -3.26
CA ASP A 15 3.20 13.83 -3.89
C ASP A 15 4.28 13.07 -4.63
N TRP A 16 5.14 13.80 -5.33
CA TRP A 16 6.25 13.22 -6.05
C TRP A 16 7.15 12.44 -5.08
N LEU A 17 7.58 13.05 -3.98
CA LEU A 17 8.48 12.44 -3.01
C LEU A 17 7.85 11.22 -2.33
N LEU A 18 6.58 11.33 -1.91
CA LEU A 18 5.85 10.23 -1.28
C LEU A 18 5.73 9.02 -2.21
N LEU A 19 5.45 9.23 -3.50
CA LEU A 19 5.38 8.14 -4.48
C LEU A 19 6.71 7.40 -4.60
N ARG A 20 7.85 8.10 -4.60
CA ARG A 20 9.18 7.46 -4.75
C ARG A 20 9.57 6.73 -3.47
N ALA A 21 9.38 7.36 -2.31
CA ALA A 21 9.69 6.75 -1.03
C ALA A 21 8.86 5.46 -0.81
N SER A 22 7.55 5.52 -1.04
CA SER A 22 6.68 4.35 -0.94
C SER A 22 7.01 3.26 -1.96
N ALA A 23 7.34 3.62 -3.20
CA ALA A 23 7.75 2.66 -4.23
C ALA A 23 9.00 1.87 -3.84
N ILE A 24 9.99 2.53 -3.24
CA ILE A 24 11.22 1.87 -2.76
C ILE A 24 10.86 0.83 -1.69
N VAL A 25 10.05 1.20 -0.69
CA VAL A 25 9.63 0.28 0.38
C VAL A 25 8.87 -0.93 -0.19
N ILE A 26 7.91 -0.69 -1.07
CA ILE A 26 7.12 -1.75 -1.73
C ILE A 26 8.04 -2.68 -2.53
N THR A 27 8.99 -2.13 -3.28
CA THR A 27 9.93 -2.91 -4.11
C THR A 27 10.81 -3.82 -3.25
N LEU A 28 11.34 -3.29 -2.14
CA LEU A 28 12.13 -4.07 -1.19
C LEU A 28 11.32 -5.21 -0.57
N TYR A 29 10.04 -4.96 -0.25
CA TYR A 29 9.16 -5.99 0.28
C TYR A 29 8.82 -7.07 -0.75
N VAL A 30 8.64 -6.70 -2.03
CA VAL A 30 8.48 -7.68 -3.12
C VAL A 30 9.69 -8.59 -3.20
N PHE A 31 10.92 -8.05 -3.17
CA PHE A 31 12.13 -8.87 -3.17
C PHE A 31 12.26 -9.73 -1.92
N TYR A 32 11.85 -9.23 -0.76
CA TYR A 32 11.85 -9.99 0.49
C TYR A 32 10.93 -11.22 0.43
N ILE A 33 9.68 -11.05 -0.03
CA ILE A 33 8.74 -12.16 -0.20
C ILE A 33 9.19 -13.10 -1.32
N LEU A 34 9.67 -12.57 -2.45
CA LEU A 34 10.18 -13.38 -3.55
C LEU A 34 11.38 -14.23 -3.11
N GLY A 35 12.30 -13.65 -2.33
CA GLY A 35 13.42 -14.36 -1.74
C GLY A 35 12.96 -15.54 -0.88
N PHE A 36 11.96 -15.34 -0.03
CA PHE A 36 11.36 -16.44 0.74
C PHE A 36 10.79 -17.54 -0.16
N VAL A 37 9.99 -17.17 -1.17
CA VAL A 37 9.35 -18.14 -2.09
C VAL A 37 10.36 -18.92 -2.94
N VAL A 38 11.46 -18.29 -3.35
CA VAL A 38 12.46 -18.91 -4.24
C VAL A 38 13.48 -19.75 -3.47
N ILE A 39 13.85 -19.35 -2.24
CA ILE A 39 14.90 -20.01 -1.46
C ILE A 39 14.36 -21.21 -0.68
N VAL A 40 13.11 -21.15 -0.21
CA VAL A 40 12.51 -22.24 0.58
C VAL A 40 12.08 -23.37 -0.36
N PRO A 41 12.67 -24.57 -0.27
CA PRO A 41 12.44 -25.65 -1.22
C PRO A 41 11.01 -26.22 -1.15
N ASP A 42 10.46 -26.36 0.06
CA ASP A 42 9.11 -26.85 0.31
C ASP A 42 8.39 -25.92 1.29
N ILE A 43 7.36 -25.21 0.83
CA ILE A 43 6.58 -24.29 1.67
C ILE A 43 5.46 -25.07 2.37
N THR A 44 5.77 -25.64 3.54
CA THR A 44 4.77 -26.26 4.41
C THR A 44 4.03 -25.22 5.26
N TYR A 45 2.90 -25.61 5.86
CA TYR A 45 2.14 -24.73 6.76
C TYR A 45 3.01 -24.22 7.93
N GLU A 46 3.83 -25.08 8.53
CA GLU A 46 4.69 -24.71 9.66
C GLU A 46 5.73 -23.66 9.26
N ILE A 47 6.37 -23.81 8.09
CA ILE A 47 7.36 -22.86 7.58
C ILE A 47 6.69 -21.52 7.24
N TRP A 48 5.54 -21.57 6.55
CA TRP A 48 4.77 -20.38 6.21
C TRP A 48 4.35 -19.60 7.45
N ARG A 49 3.74 -20.29 8.42
CA ARG A 49 3.32 -19.69 9.68
C ARG A 49 4.52 -19.15 10.45
N GLY A 50 5.62 -19.88 10.51
CA GLY A 50 6.85 -19.45 11.18
C GLY A 50 7.43 -18.15 10.59
N PHE A 51 7.47 -18.04 9.26
CA PHE A 51 7.92 -16.82 8.58
C PHE A 51 7.06 -15.61 8.95
N PHE A 52 5.74 -15.70 8.79
CA PHE A 52 4.82 -14.60 9.10
C PHE A 52 4.64 -14.34 10.60
N ALA A 53 4.98 -15.29 11.47
CA ALA A 53 5.02 -15.08 12.92
C ALA A 53 6.21 -14.22 13.37
N SER A 54 7.26 -14.08 12.55
CA SER A 54 8.45 -13.31 12.91
C SER A 54 8.18 -11.81 13.01
N HIS A 55 8.78 -11.13 13.99
CA HIS A 55 8.60 -9.68 14.18
C HIS A 55 9.05 -8.87 12.96
N ILE A 56 10.12 -9.29 12.27
CA ILE A 56 10.62 -8.63 11.07
C ILE A 56 9.56 -8.68 9.97
N THR A 57 8.98 -9.85 9.70
CA THR A 57 7.94 -10.00 8.67
C THR A 57 6.70 -9.21 9.03
N LYS A 58 6.24 -9.25 10.29
CA LYS A 58 5.06 -8.48 10.73
C LYS A 58 5.24 -6.97 10.54
N VAL A 59 6.36 -6.42 11.03
CA VAL A 59 6.66 -4.98 10.92
C VAL A 59 6.86 -4.58 9.45
N PHE A 60 7.60 -5.37 8.67
CA PHE A 60 7.84 -5.02 7.27
C PHE A 60 6.56 -5.10 6.43
N THR A 61 5.68 -6.07 6.70
CA THR A 61 4.36 -6.16 6.05
C THR A 61 3.52 -4.92 6.37
N LEU A 62 3.46 -4.50 7.64
CA LEU A 62 2.72 -3.30 8.05
C LEU A 62 3.27 -2.03 7.39
N LEU A 63 4.59 -1.88 7.35
CA LEU A 63 5.25 -0.75 6.69
C LEU A 63 4.94 -0.71 5.19
N THR A 64 4.88 -1.87 4.55
CA THR A 64 4.49 -1.99 3.14
C THR A 64 3.01 -1.68 2.92
N LEU A 65 2.11 -2.11 3.80
CA LEU A 65 0.69 -1.76 3.72
C LEU A 65 0.47 -0.24 3.84
N LEU A 66 1.17 0.43 4.75
CA LEU A 66 1.17 1.89 4.86
C LEU A 66 1.73 2.55 3.59
N SER A 67 2.78 1.98 3.01
CA SER A 67 3.36 2.46 1.76
C SER A 67 2.39 2.30 0.59
N ILE A 68 1.66 1.17 0.50
CA ILE A 68 0.61 0.93 -0.49
C ILE A 68 -0.54 1.93 -0.30
N LEU A 69 -0.99 2.18 0.93
CA LEU A 69 -2.02 3.18 1.22
C LEU A 69 -1.63 4.54 0.63
N ALA A 70 -0.41 5.02 0.90
CA ALA A 70 0.06 6.30 0.36
C ALA A 70 0.24 6.26 -1.17
N HIS A 71 0.91 5.22 -1.68
CA HIS A 71 1.25 5.08 -3.10
C HIS A 71 0.01 5.00 -3.98
N ALA A 72 -0.91 4.09 -3.64
CA ALA A 72 -2.12 3.85 -4.40
C ALA A 72 -3.12 5.00 -4.26
N TRP A 73 -3.22 5.66 -3.10
CA TRP A 73 -4.07 6.84 -2.96
C TRP A 73 -3.63 7.94 -3.93
N ILE A 74 -2.34 8.32 -3.90
CA ILE A 74 -1.83 9.39 -4.77
C ILE A 74 -1.94 8.98 -6.24
N GLY A 75 -1.52 7.75 -6.59
CA GLY A 75 -1.56 7.27 -7.97
C GLY A 75 -2.97 7.20 -8.55
N LEU A 76 -3.93 6.63 -7.80
CA LEU A 76 -5.32 6.56 -8.26
C LEU A 76 -6.01 7.91 -8.22
N TRP A 77 -5.66 8.81 -7.31
CA TRP A 77 -6.13 10.19 -7.36
C TRP A 77 -5.72 10.85 -8.69
N GLN A 78 -4.46 10.71 -9.11
CA GLN A 78 -3.94 11.25 -10.37
C GLN A 78 -4.70 10.68 -11.58
N VAL A 79 -4.83 9.34 -11.66
CA VAL A 79 -5.58 8.66 -12.72
C VAL A 79 -7.03 9.15 -12.76
N LEU A 80 -7.71 9.23 -11.62
CA LEU A 80 -9.11 9.66 -11.57
C LEU A 80 -9.29 11.13 -11.96
N THR A 81 -8.36 12.02 -11.60
CA THR A 81 -8.42 13.43 -12.04
C THR A 81 -8.12 13.60 -13.52
N ASP A 82 -7.27 12.76 -14.09
CA ASP A 82 -6.92 12.81 -15.50
C ASP A 82 -8.06 12.31 -16.40
N TYR A 83 -8.71 11.21 -16.02
CA TYR A 83 -9.64 10.52 -16.91
C TYR A 83 -11.12 10.66 -16.55
N ILE A 84 -11.49 10.86 -15.29
CA ILE A 84 -12.91 10.96 -14.88
C ILE A 84 -13.30 12.42 -14.74
N LYS A 85 -13.96 12.99 -15.77
CA LYS A 85 -14.33 14.42 -15.79
C LYS A 85 -15.50 14.77 -14.86
N PRO A 86 -16.61 13.99 -14.79
CA PRO A 86 -17.74 14.32 -13.92
C PRO A 86 -17.34 14.31 -12.44
N LEU A 87 -17.53 15.43 -11.75
CA LEU A 87 -17.05 15.63 -10.37
C LEU A 87 -17.64 14.61 -9.38
N ALA A 88 -18.96 14.41 -9.40
CA ALA A 88 -19.64 13.52 -8.48
C ALA A 88 -19.12 12.08 -8.60
N ILE A 89 -18.99 11.58 -9.83
CA ILE A 89 -18.47 10.23 -10.10
C ILE A 89 -17.03 10.11 -9.62
N ARG A 90 -16.19 11.10 -9.93
CA ARG A 90 -14.79 11.11 -9.48
C ARG A 90 -14.66 11.05 -7.96
N LEU A 91 -15.45 11.84 -7.23
CA LEU A 91 -15.41 11.86 -5.76
C LEU A 91 -15.89 10.54 -5.15
N VAL A 92 -16.94 9.92 -5.70
CA VAL A 92 -17.40 8.60 -5.26
C VAL A 92 -16.32 7.54 -5.49
N LEU A 93 -15.69 7.53 -6.67
CA LEU A 93 -14.59 6.60 -6.96
C LEU A 93 -13.39 6.82 -6.04
N GLN A 94 -13.01 8.07 -5.80
CA GLN A 94 -11.94 8.41 -4.84
C GLN A 94 -12.27 7.90 -3.44
N LEU A 95 -13.52 8.06 -2.96
CA LEU A 95 -13.96 7.53 -1.67
C LEU A 95 -13.88 6.01 -1.60
N VAL A 96 -14.35 5.31 -2.64
CA VAL A 96 -14.28 3.84 -2.72
C VAL A 96 -12.82 3.36 -2.66
N VAL A 97 -11.92 4.01 -3.39
CA VAL A 97 -10.48 3.71 -3.35
C VAL A 97 -9.94 3.89 -1.93
N VAL A 98 -10.20 5.03 -1.28
CA VAL A 98 -9.72 5.31 0.07
C VAL A 98 -10.21 4.27 1.08
N ILE A 99 -11.51 3.95 1.06
CA ILE A 99 -12.09 2.92 1.94
C ILE A 99 -11.42 1.57 1.69
N THR A 100 -11.22 1.19 0.43
CA THR A 100 -10.58 -0.08 0.08
C THR A 100 -9.15 -0.16 0.62
N LEU A 101 -8.37 0.92 0.47
CA LEU A 101 -6.99 0.96 0.97
C LEU A 101 -6.92 0.91 2.50
N LEU A 102 -7.86 1.57 3.20
CA LEU A 102 -7.97 1.47 4.66
C LEU A 102 -8.35 0.05 5.09
N VAL A 103 -9.27 -0.60 4.37
CA VAL A 103 -9.61 -2.02 4.61
C VAL A 103 -8.37 -2.90 4.43
N TYR A 104 -7.57 -2.70 3.38
CA TYR A 104 -6.33 -3.46 3.18
C TYR A 104 -5.34 -3.28 4.33
N LEU A 105 -5.13 -2.04 4.78
CA LEU A 105 -4.26 -1.76 5.93
C LEU A 105 -4.76 -2.44 7.21
N LEU A 106 -6.04 -2.23 7.56
CA LEU A 106 -6.62 -2.76 8.80
C LEU A 106 -6.68 -4.28 8.78
N TYR A 107 -7.21 -4.86 7.70
CA TYR A 107 -7.34 -6.30 7.57
C TYR A 107 -5.97 -6.98 7.53
N GLY A 108 -5.03 -6.44 6.75
CA GLY A 108 -3.66 -6.95 6.73
C GLY A 108 -2.99 -6.90 8.09
N THR A 109 -3.22 -5.82 8.87
CA THR A 109 -2.76 -5.72 10.26
C THR A 109 -3.37 -6.83 11.12
N ILE A 110 -4.69 -7.01 11.08
CA ILE A 110 -5.38 -8.06 11.85
C ILE A 110 -4.82 -9.45 11.51
N VAL A 111 -4.58 -9.73 10.23
CA VAL A 111 -4.04 -11.03 9.77
C VAL A 111 -2.63 -11.27 10.32
N VAL A 112 -1.69 -10.33 10.16
CA VAL A 112 -0.30 -10.57 10.59
C VAL A 112 -0.12 -10.53 12.11
N TRP A 113 -0.95 -9.78 12.82
CA TRP A 113 -0.90 -9.72 14.29
C TRP A 113 -1.76 -10.78 14.97
N GLY A 114 -2.71 -11.40 14.25
CA GLY A 114 -3.47 -12.57 14.71
C GLY A 114 -2.79 -13.92 14.45
N ALA A 115 -1.70 -13.94 13.67
CA ALA A 115 -0.91 -15.13 13.33
C ALA A 115 0.13 -15.55 14.40
#